data_AF-A0A947FJW1-F1
#
_entry.id   AF-A0A947FJW1-F1
#
_cell.length_a   1.000
_cell.length_b   1.000
_cell.length_c   1.000
_cell.angle_alpha   90.00
_cell.angle_beta   90.00
_cell.angle_gamma   90.00
#
_symmetry.space_group_name_H-M   'P 1'
#
loop_
_entity.id
_entity.type
_entity.pdbx_description
1 polymer ?
#
loop_
_entity_poly.entity_id
_entity_poly.type
_entity_poly.pdbx_seq_one_letter_code
_entity_poly.pdbx_strand_id
1 'polypeptide(L)'
;MSATTVIAPAPDTIRFDEGSHPRAKIGYVLLATEQTVQDDVIRLRPPGVGIHFTRAAIADSITNASLAAQADLLANCAAGLLPDGSLDVVCYACTSGSLVIGEERVFAELNRGAPNAKATSLITGVMRALKQLKAQRIVVATPYL
;
A
#
# COMPACT_ATOMS: atom_id res chain seq x y z
N MET A 1 -37.63 -9.38 44.28
CA MET A 1 -37.44 -7.94 44.11
C MET A 1 -36.14 -7.74 43.35
N SER A 2 -36.19 -7.47 42.05
CA SER A 2 -34.99 -7.27 41.22
C SER A 2 -34.78 -5.78 41.04
N ALA A 3 -33.65 -5.26 41.51
CA ALA A 3 -33.31 -3.86 41.39
C ALA A 3 -32.95 -3.55 39.93
N THR A 4 -33.77 -2.73 39.28
CA THR A 4 -33.47 -2.17 37.96
C THR A 4 -32.34 -1.17 38.12
N THR A 5 -31.13 -1.54 37.70
CA THR A 5 -30.00 -0.63 37.62
C THR A 5 -30.28 0.40 36.53
N VAL A 6 -30.51 1.65 36.93
CA VAL A 6 -30.62 2.79 36.01
C VAL A 6 -29.22 3.19 35.62
N ILE A 7 -28.88 3.05 34.34
CA ILE A 7 -27.62 3.52 33.77
C ILE A 7 -27.67 5.05 33.72
N ALA A 8 -26.68 5.71 34.32
CA ALA A 8 -26.58 7.16 34.30
C ALA A 8 -26.49 7.70 32.86
N PRO A 9 -27.06 8.88 32.57
CA PRO A 9 -26.98 9.47 31.23
C PRO A 9 -25.51 9.70 30.84
N ALA A 10 -25.20 9.45 29.56
CA ALA A 10 -23.88 9.76 29.02
C ALA A 10 -23.59 11.26 29.18
N PRO A 11 -22.34 11.66 29.48
CA PRO A 11 -21.98 13.06 29.67
C PRO A 11 -22.37 13.91 28.45
N ASP A 12 -22.89 15.12 28.71
CA ASP A 12 -23.50 16.02 27.72
C ASP A 12 -22.57 16.47 26.58
N THR A 13 -21.26 16.14 26.64
CA THR A 13 -20.27 16.46 25.61
C THR A 13 -19.28 15.31 25.41
N ILE A 14 -19.59 14.42 24.47
CA ILE A 14 -18.64 13.42 23.98
C ILE A 14 -17.74 14.10 22.95
N ARG A 15 -16.44 14.23 23.26
CA ARG A 15 -15.42 14.70 22.31
C ARG A 15 -14.75 13.50 21.65
N PHE A 16 -14.93 13.33 20.35
CA PHE A 16 -14.19 12.36 19.55
C PHE A 16 -12.77 12.88 19.26
N ASP A 17 -11.80 11.96 19.15
CA ASP A 17 -10.47 12.28 18.65
C ASP A 17 -10.45 12.32 17.11
N GLU A 18 -9.27 12.49 16.51
CA GLU A 18 -9.12 12.52 15.05
C GLU A 18 -9.24 11.12 14.40
N GLY A 19 -9.52 10.08 15.20
CA GLY A 19 -9.57 8.70 14.76
C GLY A 19 -8.19 8.09 14.44
N SER A 20 -8.22 6.88 13.88
CA SER A 20 -7.01 6.20 13.44
C SER A 20 -6.49 6.77 12.13
N HIS A 21 -5.17 6.94 12.04
CA HIS A 21 -4.46 7.41 10.84
C HIS A 21 -4.92 8.79 10.35
N PRO A 22 -4.94 9.82 11.23
CA PRO A 22 -5.54 11.13 10.93
C PRO A 22 -4.82 11.91 9.83
N ARG A 23 -3.61 11.49 9.43
CA ARG A 23 -2.79 12.21 8.45
C ARG A 23 -2.89 11.64 7.03
N ALA A 24 -2.87 10.31 6.89
CA ALA A 24 -3.00 9.61 5.60
C ALA A 24 -3.11 8.09 5.81
N LYS A 25 -3.64 7.37 4.83
CA LYS A 25 -3.64 5.91 4.71
C LYS A 25 -2.97 5.49 3.42
N ILE A 26 -1.90 4.70 3.53
CA ILE A 26 -1.12 4.18 2.39
C ILE A 26 -1.34 2.67 2.30
N GLY A 27 -1.69 2.20 1.12
CA GLY A 27 -1.90 0.80 0.84
C GLY A 27 -0.81 0.24 -0.04
N TYR A 28 -0.37 -0.99 0.24
CA TYR A 28 0.65 -1.69 -0.51
C TYR A 28 0.09 -3.02 -1.02
N VAL A 29 0.14 -3.19 -2.35
CA VAL A 29 -0.05 -4.50 -2.99
C VAL A 29 1.32 -5.16 -3.06
N LEU A 30 1.54 -6.19 -2.25
CA LEU A 30 2.77 -6.98 -2.19
C LEU A 30 2.64 -8.22 -3.08
N LEU A 31 3.78 -8.84 -3.44
CA LEU A 31 3.76 -10.23 -3.89
C LEU A 31 3.54 -11.16 -2.70
N ALA A 32 2.93 -12.32 -2.92
CA ALA A 32 2.78 -13.33 -1.88
C ALA A 32 4.13 -13.73 -1.25
N THR A 33 5.20 -13.76 -2.03
CA THR A 33 6.58 -14.10 -1.63
C THR A 33 7.38 -12.95 -1.02
N GLU A 34 6.81 -11.75 -0.92
CA GLU A 34 7.46 -10.56 -0.34
C GLU A 34 7.65 -10.72 1.18
N GLN A 35 8.84 -10.40 1.69
CA GLN A 35 9.24 -10.66 3.09
C GLN A 35 9.71 -9.43 3.88
N THR A 36 10.10 -8.34 3.23
CA THR A 36 10.84 -7.23 3.85
C THR A 36 10.09 -5.90 3.84
N VAL A 37 9.34 -5.59 2.78
CA VAL A 37 8.68 -4.29 2.59
C VAL A 37 7.77 -3.98 3.76
N GLN A 38 7.00 -4.95 4.24
CA GLN A 38 6.05 -4.75 5.34
C GLN A 38 6.74 -4.19 6.60
N ASP A 39 7.83 -4.80 7.04
CA ASP A 39 8.57 -4.37 8.24
C ASP A 39 9.24 -3.01 8.01
N ASP A 40 9.83 -2.80 6.83
CA ASP A 40 10.51 -1.56 6.48
C ASP A 40 9.55 -0.36 6.48
N VAL A 41 8.39 -0.48 5.83
CA VAL A 41 7.44 0.65 5.75
C VAL A 41 6.75 0.90 7.09
N ILE A 42 6.51 -0.12 7.91
CA ILE A 42 6.00 0.07 9.27
C ILE A 42 7.00 0.88 10.09
N ARG A 43 8.30 0.56 9.99
CA ARG A 43 9.38 1.26 10.69
C ARG A 43 9.58 2.69 10.21
N LEU A 44 9.44 2.94 8.90
CA LEU A 44 9.62 4.27 8.28
C LEU A 44 8.36 5.15 8.37
N ARG A 45 7.23 4.55 8.75
CA ARG A 45 5.96 5.14 9.23
C ARG A 45 6.01 6.55 9.84
N PRO A 46 5.69 7.68 9.16
CA PRO A 46 5.50 8.95 9.87
C PRO A 46 4.33 8.88 10.87
N PRO A 47 4.38 9.62 11.99
CA PRO A 47 3.26 9.69 12.92
C PRO A 47 1.94 10.10 12.23
N GLY A 48 0.85 9.44 12.62
CA GLY A 48 -0.49 9.69 12.09
C GLY A 48 -0.78 9.04 10.72
N VAL A 49 0.17 8.31 10.13
CA VAL A 49 -0.03 7.61 8.85
C VAL A 49 -0.35 6.13 9.09
N GLY A 50 -1.36 5.61 8.38
CA GLY A 50 -1.74 4.20 8.36
C GLY A 50 -1.08 3.45 7.22
N ILE A 51 -0.72 2.19 7.45
CA ILE A 51 -0.21 1.28 6.42
C ILE A 51 -1.14 0.08 6.32
N HIS A 52 -1.55 -0.25 5.11
CA HIS A 52 -2.46 -1.34 4.79
C HIS A 52 -1.81 -2.23 3.73
N PHE A 53 -2.05 -3.54 3.81
CA PHE A 53 -1.41 -4.51 2.91
C PHE A 53 -2.43 -5.47 2.29
N THR A 54 -2.22 -5.79 1.03
CA THR A 54 -2.80 -6.95 0.35
C THR A 54 -1.69 -7.69 -0.39
N ARG A 55 -1.92 -8.97 -0.72
CA ARG A 55 -0.93 -9.82 -1.38
C ARG A 55 -1.51 -10.37 -2.68
N ALA A 56 -0.83 -10.09 -3.79
CA ALA A 56 -1.10 -10.70 -5.08
C ALA A 56 -0.46 -12.10 -5.11
N ALA A 57 -1.27 -13.09 -5.48
CA ALA A 57 -0.82 -14.47 -5.55
C ALA A 57 0.24 -14.65 -6.64
N ILE A 58 1.31 -15.36 -6.30
CA ILE A 58 2.38 -15.74 -7.23
C ILE A 58 2.98 -17.06 -6.76
N ALA A 59 3.41 -17.89 -7.70
CA ALA A 59 4.19 -19.08 -7.39
C ALA A 59 5.58 -18.68 -6.84
N ASP A 60 6.25 -19.61 -6.17
CA ASP A 60 7.64 -19.45 -5.73
C ASP A 60 8.63 -19.60 -6.91
N SER A 61 8.39 -18.81 -7.96
CA SER A 61 9.19 -18.74 -9.18
C SER A 61 9.01 -17.37 -9.82
N ILE A 62 10.09 -16.59 -9.85
CA ILE A 62 10.09 -15.23 -10.40
C ILE A 62 10.63 -15.28 -11.82
N THR A 63 9.74 -15.05 -12.78
CA THR A 63 10.04 -14.99 -14.21
C THR A 63 9.30 -13.79 -14.81
N ASN A 64 9.70 -13.36 -16.00
CA ASN A 64 8.96 -12.30 -16.70
C ASN A 64 7.49 -12.66 -16.91
N ALA A 65 7.18 -13.94 -17.17
CA ALA A 65 5.81 -14.40 -17.33
C ALA A 65 5.02 -14.34 -16.02
N SER A 66 5.59 -14.82 -14.91
CA SER A 66 4.90 -14.80 -13.61
C SER A 66 4.71 -13.37 -13.07
N LEU A 67 5.65 -12.46 -13.38
CA LEU A 67 5.54 -11.04 -13.07
C LEU A 67 4.50 -10.33 -13.95
N ALA A 68 4.48 -10.58 -15.26
CA ALA A 68 3.52 -9.97 -16.18
C ALA A 68 2.07 -10.34 -15.82
N ALA A 69 1.84 -11.58 -15.39
CA ALA A 69 0.54 -12.07 -14.95
C ALA A 69 0.00 -11.33 -13.70
N GLN A 70 0.84 -10.64 -12.93
CA GLN A 70 0.38 -9.90 -11.75
C GLN A 70 -0.54 -8.73 -12.11
N ALA A 71 -0.43 -8.17 -13.32
CA ALA A 71 -1.27 -7.06 -13.76
C ALA A 71 -2.77 -7.35 -13.57
N ASP A 72 -3.20 -8.58 -13.87
CA ASP A 72 -4.60 -8.98 -13.80
C ASP A 72 -5.13 -9.13 -12.36
N LEU A 73 -4.23 -9.19 -11.37
CA LEU A 73 -4.55 -9.31 -9.95
C LEU A 73 -4.57 -7.95 -9.22
N LEU A 74 -3.88 -6.94 -9.77
CA LEU A 74 -3.61 -5.69 -9.05
C LEU A 74 -4.87 -4.95 -8.62
N ALA A 75 -5.87 -4.82 -9.49
CA ALA A 75 -7.09 -4.09 -9.14
C ALA A 75 -7.88 -4.78 -8.01
N ASN A 76 -8.00 -6.10 -8.05
CA ASN A 76 -8.71 -6.84 -7.00
C ASN A 76 -7.96 -6.72 -5.66
N CYS A 77 -6.63 -6.78 -5.69
CA CYS A 77 -5.82 -6.55 -4.49
C CYS A 77 -5.95 -5.12 -3.97
N ALA A 78 -5.97 -4.13 -4.86
CA ALA A 78 -6.14 -2.73 -4.49
C ALA A 78 -7.52 -2.47 -3.86
N ALA A 79 -8.58 -3.04 -4.43
CA ALA A 79 -9.95 -2.93 -3.91
C ALA A 79 -10.10 -3.54 -2.50
N GLY A 80 -9.28 -4.53 -2.15
CA GLY A 80 -9.30 -5.19 -0.85
C GLY A 80 -8.63 -4.42 0.29
N LEU A 81 -7.85 -3.36 0.00
CA LEU A 81 -7.07 -2.65 1.03
C LEU A 81 -7.95 -1.87 2.02
N LEU A 82 -8.86 -1.04 1.50
CA LEU A 82 -9.83 -0.25 2.26
C LEU A 82 -11.06 0.01 1.36
N PRO A 83 -12.03 -0.91 1.33
CA PRO A 83 -13.18 -0.84 0.41
C PRO A 83 -14.10 0.38 0.63
N ASP A 84 -13.96 1.07 1.75
CA ASP A 84 -14.68 2.32 2.05
C ASP A 84 -14.17 3.52 1.21
N GLY A 85 -13.12 3.33 0.43
CA GLY A 85 -12.55 4.36 -0.44
C GLY A 85 -11.73 5.41 0.31
N SER A 86 -11.39 5.16 1.58
CA SER A 86 -10.63 6.10 2.42
C SER A 86 -9.11 6.03 2.25
N LEU A 87 -8.63 5.26 1.27
CA LEU A 87 -7.21 5.12 0.97
C LEU A 87 -6.70 6.35 0.20
N ASP A 88 -5.64 6.99 0.68
CA ASP A 88 -5.06 8.18 0.02
C ASP A 88 -4.07 7.81 -1.09
N VAL A 89 -3.31 6.72 -0.88
CA VAL A 89 -2.24 6.27 -1.78
C VAL A 89 -2.27 4.75 -1.89
N VAL A 90 -2.09 4.24 -3.10
CA VAL A 90 -1.93 2.80 -3.36
C VAL A 90 -0.61 2.57 -4.11
N CYS A 91 0.20 1.65 -3.60
CA CYS A 91 1.53 1.34 -4.10
C CYS A 91 1.61 -0.13 -4.53
N TYR A 92 2.07 -0.39 -5.75
CA TYR A 92 2.53 -1.74 -6.09
C TYR A 92 3.99 -1.91 -5.65
N ALA A 93 4.21 -2.82 -4.70
CA ALA A 93 5.48 -3.00 -4.01
C ALA A 93 6.38 -4.05 -4.67
N CYS A 94 6.41 -4.10 -6.00
CA CYS A 94 7.31 -4.96 -6.74
C CYS A 94 8.05 -4.14 -7.81
N THR A 95 9.35 -3.92 -7.61
CA THR A 95 10.19 -3.18 -8.56
C THR A 95 10.26 -3.91 -9.91
N SER A 96 10.60 -5.20 -9.91
CA SER A 96 10.70 -6.02 -11.13
C SER A 96 9.34 -6.15 -11.82
N GLY A 97 8.27 -6.40 -11.06
CA GLY A 97 6.90 -6.42 -11.58
C GLY A 97 6.50 -5.11 -12.25
N SER A 98 6.85 -3.96 -11.66
CA SER A 98 6.55 -2.64 -12.24
C SER A 98 7.30 -2.41 -13.55
N LEU A 99 8.55 -2.88 -13.65
CA LEU A 99 9.35 -2.80 -14.88
C LEU A 99 8.82 -3.72 -15.99
N VAL A 100 8.43 -4.94 -15.64
CA VAL A 100 7.91 -5.93 -16.61
C VAL A 100 6.51 -5.56 -17.11
N ILE A 101 5.62 -5.10 -16.23
CA ILE A 101 4.23 -4.72 -16.58
C ILE A 101 4.19 -3.35 -17.25
N GLY A 102 5.10 -2.45 -16.87
CA GLY A 102 5.07 -1.02 -17.21
C GLY A 102 4.24 -0.22 -16.21
N GLU A 103 4.77 0.91 -15.75
CA GLU A 103 4.16 1.72 -14.69
C GLU A 103 2.78 2.26 -15.06
N GLU A 104 2.56 2.61 -16.33
CA GLU A 104 1.25 3.08 -16.80
C GLU A 104 0.16 2.02 -16.55
N ARG A 105 0.42 0.77 -16.94
CA ARG A 105 -0.53 -0.33 -16.74
C ARG A 105 -0.69 -0.67 -15.26
N VAL A 106 0.40 -0.65 -14.48
CA VAL A 106 0.31 -0.80 -13.02
C VAL A 106 -0.62 0.25 -12.43
N PHE A 107 -0.44 1.53 -12.77
CA PHE A 107 -1.26 2.61 -12.20
C PHE A 107 -2.70 2.52 -12.66
N ALA A 108 -2.95 2.14 -13.91
CA ALA A 108 -4.30 1.91 -14.42
C ALA A 108 -5.04 0.84 -13.59
N GLU A 109 -4.41 -0.31 -13.33
CA GLU A 109 -5.04 -1.38 -12.54
C GLU A 109 -5.20 -1.00 -11.06
N LEU A 110 -4.20 -0.34 -10.47
CA LEU A 110 -4.32 0.14 -9.08
C LEU A 110 -5.46 1.16 -8.93
N ASN A 111 -5.57 2.12 -9.84
CA ASN A 111 -6.66 3.11 -9.83
C ASN A 111 -8.02 2.45 -10.11
N ARG A 112 -8.07 1.38 -10.92
CA ARG A 112 -9.31 0.62 -11.14
C ARG A 112 -9.81 -0.01 -9.85
N GLY A 113 -8.92 -0.49 -8.99
CA GLY A 113 -9.27 -1.07 -7.69
C GLY A 113 -9.47 -0.06 -6.55
N ALA A 114 -8.72 1.03 -6.56
CA ALA A 114 -8.76 2.08 -5.55
C ALA A 114 -8.87 3.47 -6.21
N PRO A 115 -10.04 3.83 -6.78
CA PRO A 115 -10.19 5.01 -7.65
C PRO A 115 -9.98 6.36 -6.95
N ASN A 116 -10.10 6.41 -5.63
CA ASN A 116 -9.88 7.61 -4.83
C ASN A 116 -8.42 7.78 -4.39
N ALA A 117 -7.61 6.72 -4.53
CA ALA A 117 -6.22 6.72 -4.09
C ALA A 117 -5.28 7.16 -5.23
N LYS A 118 -4.17 7.82 -4.87
CA LYS A 118 -3.10 8.10 -5.83
C LYS A 118 -2.25 6.85 -6.04
N ALA A 119 -2.24 6.31 -7.26
CA ALA A 119 -1.36 5.21 -7.61
C ALA A 119 0.13 5.61 -7.66
N THR A 120 0.98 4.69 -7.21
CA THR A 120 2.44 4.76 -7.31
C THR A 120 3.04 3.36 -7.35
N SER A 121 4.36 3.27 -7.56
CA SER A 121 5.16 2.05 -7.45
C SER A 121 6.38 2.31 -6.55
N LEU A 122 7.06 1.24 -6.12
CA LEU A 122 8.36 1.38 -5.47
C LEU A 122 9.40 2.04 -6.38
N ILE A 123 9.44 1.68 -7.67
CA ILE A 123 10.43 2.25 -8.61
C ILE A 123 10.19 3.75 -8.83
N THR A 124 8.94 4.21 -8.93
CA THR A 124 8.61 5.64 -8.94
C THR A 124 9.14 6.34 -7.68
N GLY A 125 9.00 5.72 -6.51
CA GLY A 125 9.56 6.24 -5.25
C GLY A 125 11.07 6.41 -5.30
N VAL A 126 11.78 5.37 -5.77
CA VAL A 126 13.24 5.38 -5.95
C VAL A 126 13.66 6.47 -6.93
N MET A 127 13.01 6.57 -8.08
CA MET A 127 13.33 7.58 -9.11
C MET A 127 13.14 9.00 -8.59
N ARG A 128 12.06 9.26 -7.84
CA ARG A 128 11.81 10.55 -7.19
C ARG A 128 12.89 10.88 -6.16
N ALA A 129 13.28 9.91 -5.33
CA ALA A 129 14.32 10.08 -4.32
C ALA A 129 15.69 10.38 -4.96
N LEU A 130 16.09 9.61 -5.97
CA LEU A 130 17.36 9.83 -6.69
C LEU A 130 17.40 11.20 -7.37
N LYS A 131 16.29 11.63 -7.99
CA LYS A 131 16.16 12.97 -8.58
C LYS A 131 16.29 14.07 -7.52
N GLN A 132 15.65 13.90 -6.37
CA GLN A 132 15.75 14.86 -5.26
C GLN A 132 17.18 14.97 -4.72
N LEU A 133 17.90 13.84 -4.66
CA LEU A 133 19.31 13.79 -4.26
C LEU A 133 20.27 14.25 -5.36
N LYS A 134 19.77 14.58 -6.55
CA LYS A 134 20.57 14.93 -7.74
C LYS A 134 21.63 13.85 -8.05
N ALA A 135 21.31 12.59 -7.81
CA ALA A 135 22.21 11.48 -8.07
C ALA A 135 22.46 11.32 -9.57
N GLN A 136 23.72 11.26 -9.99
CA GLN A 136 24.12 11.12 -11.40
C GLN A 136 24.85 9.82 -11.70
N ARG A 137 25.53 9.26 -10.70
CA ARG A 137 26.28 7.99 -10.81
C ARG A 137 25.73 7.04 -9.78
N ILE A 138 25.06 6.00 -10.26
CA ILE A 138 24.29 5.06 -9.44
C ILE A 138 24.87 3.67 -9.66
N VAL A 139 25.22 2.99 -8.57
CA VAL A 139 25.55 1.57 -8.58
C VAL A 139 24.31 0.83 -8.07
N VAL A 140 23.85 -0.16 -8.82
CA VAL A 140 22.67 -0.95 -8.48
C VAL A 140 23.12 -2.35 -8.07
N ALA A 141 22.73 -2.77 -6.87
CA ALA A 141 22.85 -4.15 -6.41
C ALA A 141 21.47 -4.80 -6.45
N THR A 142 21.37 -5.96 -7.09
CA THR A 142 20.09 -6.70 -7.18
C THR A 142 20.33 -8.18 -6.91
N PRO A 143 19.33 -8.91 -6.37
CA PRO A 143 19.40 -10.36 -6.25
C PRO A 143 19.12 -11.09 -7.58
N TYR A 144 18.80 -10.36 -8.66
CA TYR A 144 18.54 -10.91 -9.98
C TYR A 144 19.86 -11.10 -10.74
N LEU A 145 19.96 -12.23 -11.45
CA LEU A 145 21.08 -12.57 -12.34
C LEU A 145 20.72 -12.28 -13.80
#